data_AF-A0A1M4TBM1-F1
#
_entry.id   AF-A0A1M4TBM1-F1
#
_cell.length_a   1.000
_cell.length_b   1.000
_cell.length_c   1.000
_cell.angle_alpha   90.00
_cell.angle_beta   90.00
_cell.angle_gamma   90.00
#
_symmetry.space_group_name_H-M   'P 1'
#
loop_
_entity.id
_entity.type
_entity.pdbx_description
1 polymer ?
#
loop_
_entity_poly.entity_id
_entity_poly.type
_entity_poly.pdbx_seq_one_letter_code
_entity_poly.pdbx_strand_id
1 'polypeptide(L)'
;MFKVKSFKLPKNTRYNYTPRYYNGKKISNVYEIDSNFNKYKSTHNSIDFGSHWADARKNSRHRGNRSINRRVILIALVLALLFLWLIDFDLSIFSQ
;
A
#
# COMPACT_ATOMS: atom_id res chain seq x y z
N MET A 1 0.20 -25.81 11.98
CA MET A 1 1.66 -25.62 11.83
C MET A 1 1.99 -24.15 12.08
N PHE A 2 2.38 -23.80 13.31
CA PHE A 2 2.65 -22.42 13.70
C PHE A 2 4.02 -21.97 13.19
N LYS A 3 4.04 -21.08 12.19
CA LYS A 3 5.27 -20.52 11.65
C LYS A 3 5.75 -19.36 12.54
N VAL A 4 6.58 -19.67 13.52
CA VAL A 4 7.23 -18.66 14.37
C VAL A 4 8.25 -17.91 13.51
N LYS A 5 7.98 -16.63 13.19
CA LYS A 5 8.94 -15.75 12.51
C LYS A 5 10.00 -15.30 13.52
N SER A 6 10.92 -16.18 13.90
CA SER A 6 12.03 -15.80 14.78
C SER A 6 13.27 -15.46 13.94
N PHE A 7 13.82 -14.26 14.15
CA PHE A 7 15.09 -13.74 13.63
C PHE A 7 15.18 -13.38 12.14
N LYS A 8 14.39 -12.40 11.69
CA LYS A 8 14.73 -11.69 10.45
C LYS A 8 15.81 -10.65 10.73
N LEU A 9 16.98 -10.81 10.11
CA LEU A 9 18.00 -9.77 10.13
C LEU A 9 17.47 -8.49 9.46
N PRO A 10 17.85 -7.30 9.96
CA PRO A 10 17.52 -6.05 9.30
C PRO A 10 18.13 -6.05 7.89
N LYS A 11 17.38 -5.51 6.92
CA LYS A 11 17.92 -5.32 5.58
C LYS A 11 18.96 -4.20 5.61
N ASN A 12 20.00 -4.33 4.80
CA ASN A 12 20.97 -3.28 4.57
C ASN A 12 20.26 -2.02 4.03
N THR A 13 20.56 -0.86 4.61
CA THR A 13 20.05 0.43 4.15
C THR A 13 20.99 1.03 3.12
N ARG A 14 20.47 1.40 1.95
CA ARG A 14 21.27 2.09 0.93
C ARG A 14 21.57 3.52 1.39
N TYR A 15 22.81 3.97 1.18
CA TYR A 15 23.19 5.36 1.38
C TYR A 15 22.83 6.20 0.14
N ASN A 16 22.16 7.33 0.35
CA ASN A 16 21.81 8.28 -0.71
C ASN A 16 22.89 9.36 -0.81
N TYR A 17 23.68 9.34 -1.88
CA TYR A 17 24.73 10.33 -2.13
C TYR A 17 24.18 11.60 -2.83
N THR A 18 24.62 12.76 -2.37
CA THR A 18 24.35 14.07 -2.96
C THR A 18 25.68 14.75 -3.27
N PRO A 19 25.95 15.12 -4.55
CA PRO A 19 27.15 15.88 -4.88
C PRO A 19 27.23 17.20 -4.07
N ARG A 20 28.45 17.63 -3.73
CA ARG A 20 28.71 18.80 -2.87
C ARG A 20 27.98 20.08 -3.32
N TYR A 21 27.91 20.31 -4.63
CA TYR A 21 27.30 21.51 -5.21
C TYR A 21 25.88 21.27 -5.76
N TYR A 22 25.26 20.13 -5.43
CA TYR A 22 23.96 19.77 -5.94
C TYR A 22 22.87 19.86 -4.87
N ASN A 23 21.97 20.83 -5.01
CA ASN A 23 20.82 21.02 -4.13
C ASN A 23 19.63 20.16 -4.59
N GLY A 24 19.82 18.85 -4.57
CA GLY A 24 18.84 17.88 -5.07
C GLY A 24 17.84 17.33 -4.06
N LYS A 25 18.11 17.52 -2.77
CA LYS A 25 17.18 17.13 -1.69
C LYS A 25 16.30 18.33 -1.35
N LYS A 26 15.02 18.20 -1.66
CA LYS A 26 13.99 19.16 -1.24
C LYS A 26 13.15 18.50 -0.16
N ILE A 27 13.05 19.15 0.99
CA ILE A 27 12.12 18.72 2.06
C ILE A 27 10.72 18.97 1.54
N SER A 28 9.94 17.91 1.32
CA SER A 28 8.60 17.97 0.72
C SER A 28 7.58 18.68 1.61
N ASN A 29 7.72 18.58 2.94
CA ASN A 29 6.81 19.19 3.90
C ASN A 29 7.57 19.83 5.08
N VAL A 30 7.50 21.16 5.17
CA VAL A 30 8.14 21.95 6.24
C VAL A 30 7.42 21.75 7.58
N TYR A 31 6.13 21.45 7.55
CA TYR A 31 5.27 21.31 8.73
C TYR A 31 5.19 19.88 9.28
N GLU A 32 5.88 18.92 8.65
CA GLU A 32 5.90 17.55 9.13
C GLU A 32 6.70 17.47 10.45
N ILE A 33 6.08 16.95 11.51
CA ILE A 33 6.72 16.80 12.82
C ILE A 33 7.55 15.51 12.81
N ASP A 34 8.80 15.60 12.37
CA ASP A 34 9.80 14.53 12.46
C ASP A 34 11.21 15.13 12.63
N SER A 35 12.15 14.36 13.15
CA SER A 35 13.53 14.77 13.32
C SER A 35 14.18 15.08 11.97
N ASN A 36 15.05 16.10 11.96
CA ASN A 36 15.80 16.47 10.74
C ASN A 36 16.58 15.27 10.18
N PHE A 37 17.19 14.47 11.04
CA PHE A 37 17.95 13.28 10.63
C PHE A 37 17.08 12.26 9.88
N ASN A 38 15.88 11.97 10.37
CA ASN A 38 14.95 11.05 9.71
C ASN A 38 14.52 11.58 8.34
N LYS A 39 14.17 12.88 8.26
CA LYS A 39 13.79 13.53 7.01
C LYS A 39 14.92 13.46 5.96
N TYR A 40 16.15 13.76 6.34
CA TYR A 40 17.30 13.70 5.41
C TYR A 40 17.66 12.28 4.96
N LYS A 41 17.36 11.28 5.80
CA LYS A 41 17.55 9.85 5.47
C LYS A 41 16.48 9.35 4.50
N SER A 42 15.22 9.73 4.69
CA SER A 42 14.09 9.30 3.85
C SER A 42 13.99 10.09 2.54
N THR A 43 14.49 11.33 2.49
CA THR A 43 14.44 12.17 1.29
C THR A 43 15.48 11.72 0.27
N HIS A 44 14.98 11.18 -0.84
CA HIS A 44 15.79 10.82 -2.00
C HIS A 44 16.27 12.05 -2.78
N ASN A 45 17.41 11.89 -3.44
CA ASN A 45 17.96 12.91 -4.33
C ASN A 45 17.16 12.94 -5.65
N SER A 46 16.89 14.10 -6.23
CA SER A 46 16.22 14.23 -7.53
C SER A 46 16.92 13.46 -8.66
N ILE A 47 18.23 13.27 -8.59
CA ILE A 47 19.02 12.50 -9.58
C ILE A 47 18.91 10.97 -9.37
N ASP A 48 18.51 10.50 -8.18
CA ASP A 48 18.45 9.04 -7.90
C ASP A 48 17.17 8.42 -8.48
N PHE A 49 17.13 8.29 -9.81
CA PHE A 49 16.01 7.68 -10.51
C PHE A 49 15.69 6.28 -9.98
N GLY A 50 16.68 5.47 -9.62
CA GLY A 50 16.46 4.12 -9.09
C GLY A 50 15.55 4.11 -7.85
N SER A 51 15.76 5.07 -6.95
CA SER A 51 14.88 5.25 -5.78
C SER A 51 13.48 5.73 -6.17
N HIS A 52 13.36 6.70 -7.09
CA HIS A 52 12.07 7.16 -7.59
C HIS A 52 11.26 6.05 -8.25
N TRP A 53 11.90 5.20 -9.05
CA TRP A 53 11.27 4.01 -9.65
C TRP A 53 10.85 3.00 -8.58
N ALA A 54 11.65 2.79 -7.53
CA ALA A 54 11.30 1.89 -6.45
C ALA A 54 10.11 2.41 -5.63
N ASP A 55 10.08 3.71 -5.32
CA ASP A 55 8.98 4.38 -4.63
C ASP A 55 7.71 4.39 -5.48
N ALA A 56 7.81 4.74 -6.77
CA ALA A 56 6.68 4.65 -7.71
C ALA A 56 6.14 3.22 -7.81
N ARG A 57 7.01 2.21 -7.88
CA ARG A 57 6.61 0.79 -7.87
C ARG A 57 5.99 0.38 -6.54
N LYS A 58 6.40 0.97 -5.42
CA LYS A 58 5.81 0.72 -4.11
C LYS A 58 4.42 1.35 -4.01
N ASN A 59 4.27 2.59 -4.49
CA ASN A 59 3.01 3.32 -4.51
C ASN A 59 1.99 2.68 -5.48
N SER A 60 2.45 2.18 -6.63
CA SER A 60 1.61 1.46 -7.59
C SER A 60 1.27 0.03 -7.14
N ARG A 61 1.80 -0.48 -6.02
CA ARG A 61 1.36 -1.75 -5.46
C ARG A 61 0.08 -1.55 -4.66
N HIS A 62 -1.05 -1.57 -5.36
CA HIS A 62 -2.40 -1.55 -4.76
C HIS A 62 -2.74 -2.79 -3.91
N ARG A 63 -1.89 -3.82 -3.95
CA ARG A 63 -2.11 -5.12 -3.28
C ARG A 63 -2.16 -5.03 -1.75
N GLY A 64 -1.59 -3.96 -1.16
CA GLY A 64 -1.68 -3.70 0.28
C GLY A 64 -3.00 -3.06 0.72
N ASN A 65 -3.74 -2.44 -0.20
CA ASN A 65 -4.98 -1.72 0.09
C ASN A 65 -6.20 -2.42 -0.51
N ARG A 66 -6.15 -3.74 -0.66
CA ARG A 66 -7.30 -4.58 -1.06
C ARG A 66 -8.27 -4.74 0.11
N SER A 67 -8.62 -3.63 0.76
CA SER A 67 -9.77 -3.61 1.65
C SER A 67 -11.01 -3.63 0.75
N ILE A 68 -11.72 -4.75 0.74
CA ILE A 68 -13.03 -4.77 0.09
C ILE A 68 -13.93 -3.89 0.96
N ASN A 69 -14.51 -2.86 0.35
CA ASN A 69 -15.44 -1.99 1.05
C ASN A 69 -16.68 -2.80 1.45
N ARG A 70 -16.94 -2.92 2.76
CA ARG A 70 -18.11 -3.65 3.30
C ARG A 70 -19.42 -3.16 2.70
N ARG A 71 -19.52 -1.86 2.38
CA ARG A 71 -20.72 -1.27 1.74
C ARG A 71 -20.96 -1.86 0.36
N VAL A 72 -19.91 -2.08 -0.44
CA VAL A 72 -20.04 -2.67 -1.78
C VAL A 72 -20.50 -4.11 -1.70
N ILE A 73 -19.99 -4.90 -0.74
CA ILE A 73 -20.46 -6.27 -0.49
C ILE A 73 -21.95 -6.25 -0.09
N LEU A 74 -22.34 -5.38 0.84
CA LEU A 74 -23.73 -5.28 1.30
C LEU A 74 -24.67 -4.89 0.16
N ILE A 75 -24.31 -3.89 -0.64
CA ILE A 75 -25.10 -3.48 -1.81
C ILE A 75 -25.23 -4.64 -2.81
N ALA A 76 -24.14 -5.34 -3.12
CA ALA A 76 -24.17 -6.48 -4.03
C ALA A 76 -25.05 -7.63 -3.50
N LEU A 77 -25.01 -7.91 -2.20
CA LEU A 77 -25.86 -8.93 -1.56
C LEU A 77 -27.35 -8.56 -1.64
N VAL A 78 -27.70 -7.30 -1.33
CA VAL A 78 -29.09 -6.83 -1.40
C VAL A 78 -29.62 -6.89 -2.82
N LEU A 79 -28.82 -6.45 -3.81
CA LEU A 79 -29.20 -6.53 -5.22
C LEU A 79 -29.38 -7.98 -5.68
N ALA A 80 -28.49 -8.89 -5.26
CA ALA A 80 -28.62 -10.31 -5.58
C ALA A 80 -29.89 -10.93 -4.98
N LEU A 81 -30.23 -10.59 -3.72
CA LEU A 81 -31.45 -11.07 -3.07
C LEU A 81 -32.72 -10.53 -3.74
N LEU A 82 -32.74 -9.25 -4.12
CA LEU A 82 -33.86 -8.66 -4.85
C LEU A 82 -34.06 -9.32 -6.23
N PHE A 83 -32.94 -9.59 -6.92
CA PHE A 83 -32.97 -10.31 -8.19
C PHE A 83 -33.54 -11.72 -8.04
N LEU A 84 -33.06 -12.48 -7.05
CA LEU A 84 -33.54 -13.83 -6.75
C LEU A 84 -35.03 -13.85 -6.40
N TRP A 85 -35.51 -12.84 -5.68
CA TRP A 85 -36.92 -12.67 -5.34
C TRP A 85 -37.80 -12.38 -6.57
N LEU A 86 -37.32 -11.56 -7.51
CA LEU A 86 -38.08 -11.21 -8.72
C LEU A 86 -38.41 -12.43 -9.61
N ILE A 87 -37.51 -13.42 -9.64
CA ILE A 87 -37.62 -14.60 -10.50
C ILE A 87 -38.17 -15.84 -9.78
N ASP A 88 -38.61 -15.69 -8.52
CA ASP A 88 -39.02 -16.80 -7.64
C ASP A 88 -37.98 -17.94 -7.60
N PHE A 89 -36.69 -17.59 -7.47
CA PHE A 89 -35.63 -18.59 -7.50
C PHE A 89 -35.64 -19.48 -6.26
N ASP A 90 -35.73 -20.80 -6.45
CA ASP A 90 -35.69 -21.77 -5.38
C ASP A 90 -34.26 -22.02 -4.86
N LEU A 91 -33.97 -21.55 -3.65
CA LEU A 91 -32.68 -21.74 -2.98
C LEU A 91 -32.49 -23.14 -2.39
N SER A 92 -33.56 -23.94 -2.29
CA SER A 92 -33.50 -25.30 -1.71
C SER A 92 -32.71 -26.29 -2.55
N ILE A 93 -32.51 -25.98 -3.85
CA ILE A 93 -31.71 -26.79 -4.80
C ILE A 93 -30.26 -27.01 -4.34
N PHE A 94 -29.73 -26.17 -3.44
CA PHE A 94 -28.36 -26.28 -2.95
C PHE A 94 -28.22 -27.09 -1.65
N SER A 95 -29.32 -27.58 -1.06
CA SER A 95 -29.29 -28.36 0.20
C SER A 95 -29.42 -29.88 -0.02
N GLN A 96 -29.37 -30.34 -1.26
CA GLN A 96 -29.46 -31.75 -1.64
C GLN A 96 -28.10 -32.45 -1.66
#